data_AF-A0A382SUN4-F1
#
_entry.id   AF-A0A382SUN4-F1
#
_cell.length_a   1.000
_cell.length_b   1.000
_cell.length_c   1.000
_cell.angle_alpha   90.00
_cell.angle_beta   90.00
_cell.angle_gamma   90.00
#
_symmetry.space_group_name_H-M   'P 1'
#
loop_
_entity.id
_entity.type
_entity.pdbx_description
1 polymer ?
#
loop_
_entity_poly.entity_id
_entity_poly.type
_entity_poly.pdbx_seq_one_letter_code
_entity_poly.pdbx_strand_id
1 'polypeptide(L)'
;MLFKKILFVFFLIFSNSVFADDKMVVGLEVYSDKAQCGTCHTLQAAGSEENIGPNLDQLKPTIPQIIYAVTNGIGVMQAWEGILTDEEIEAVAYYVFNSTNK
;
A
#
# COMPACT_ATOMS: atom_id res chain seq x y z
N MET A 1 -38.74 -1.21 32.04
CA MET A 1 -38.83 -0.72 30.64
C MET A 1 -37.78 0.33 30.27
N LEU A 2 -37.13 1.02 31.23
CA LEU A 2 -36.14 2.07 30.96
C LEU A 2 -34.73 1.53 30.61
N PHE A 3 -34.30 0.43 31.23
CA PHE A 3 -32.99 -0.21 30.95
C PHE A 3 -32.90 -0.87 29.56
N LYS A 4 -34.03 -1.26 28.96
CA LYS A 4 -34.06 -1.89 27.63
C LYS A 4 -33.83 -0.87 26.50
N LYS A 5 -34.08 0.42 26.75
CA LYS A 5 -33.78 1.50 25.80
C LYS A 5 -32.29 1.86 25.77
N ILE A 6 -31.59 1.75 26.90
CA ILE A 6 -30.14 2.03 26.98
C ILE A 6 -29.34 0.98 26.20
N LEU A 7 -29.78 -0.29 26.20
CA LEU A 7 -29.16 -1.34 25.40
C LEU A 7 -29.32 -1.13 23.88
N PHE A 8 -30.36 -0.40 23.45
CA PHE A 8 -30.63 -0.15 22.03
C PHE A 8 -29.83 1.04 21.47
N VAL A 9 -29.39 1.97 22.32
CA VAL A 9 -28.59 3.14 21.90
C VAL A 9 -27.12 2.78 21.68
N PHE A 10 -26.60 1.75 22.36
CA PHE A 10 -25.21 1.31 22.18
C PHE A 10 -24.94 0.63 20.83
N PHE A 11 -25.98 0.09 20.18
CA PHE A 11 -25.84 -0.62 18.90
C PHE A 11 -25.68 0.31 17.68
N LEU A 12 -25.96 1.61 17.81
CA LEU A 12 -25.93 2.56 16.69
C LEU A 12 -24.57 3.25 16.48
N ILE A 13 -23.57 2.99 17.34
CA ILE A 13 -22.27 3.69 17.30
C ILE A 13 -21.18 2.84 16.59
N PHE A 14 -21.47 1.57 16.29
CA PHE A 14 -20.49 0.63 15.72
C PHE A 14 -20.38 0.63 14.18
N SER A 15 -21.11 1.51 13.48
CA SER A 15 -21.10 1.56 12.00
C SER A 15 -20.22 2.66 11.42
N ASN A 16 -19.23 3.16 12.17
CA ASN A 16 -18.16 3.93 11.56
C ASN A 16 -17.19 2.95 10.90
N SER A 17 -17.58 2.39 9.75
CA SER A 17 -16.64 1.78 8.83
C SER A 17 -15.58 2.83 8.54
N VAL A 18 -14.41 2.67 9.12
CA VAL A 18 -13.21 3.40 8.69
C VAL A 18 -13.04 3.01 7.23
N PHE A 19 -13.40 3.91 6.32
CA PHE A 19 -13.17 3.73 4.89
C PHE A 19 -11.65 3.62 4.71
N ALA A 20 -11.15 2.39 4.56
CA ALA A 20 -9.81 2.18 4.04
C ALA A 20 -9.77 2.83 2.66
N ASP A 21 -8.72 3.57 2.36
CA ASP A 21 -8.52 4.13 1.02
C ASP A 21 -8.40 2.96 0.03
N ASP A 22 -9.37 2.85 -0.88
CA ASP A 22 -9.43 1.77 -1.88
C ASP A 22 -8.10 1.66 -2.66
N LYS A 23 -7.40 2.78 -2.89
CA LYS A 23 -6.10 2.80 -3.57
C LYS A 23 -4.99 2.20 -2.69
N MET A 24 -5.04 2.37 -1.37
CA MET A 24 -4.10 1.70 -0.45
C MET A 24 -4.31 0.19 -0.45
N VAL A 25 -5.55 -0.29 -0.55
CA VAL A 25 -5.85 -1.73 -0.61
C VAL A 25 -5.27 -2.35 -1.88
N VAL A 26 -5.54 -1.74 -3.04
CA VAL A 26 -4.99 -2.21 -4.32
C VAL A 26 -3.46 -2.12 -4.32
N GLY A 27 -2.89 -1.03 -3.81
CA GLY A 27 -1.45 -0.87 -3.77
C GLY A 27 -0.76 -1.89 -2.87
N LEU A 28 -1.39 -2.28 -1.76
CA LEU A 28 -0.89 -3.36 -0.90
C LEU A 28 -0.97 -4.73 -1.57
N GLU A 29 -2.05 -5.03 -2.30
CA GLU A 29 -2.19 -6.26 -3.08
C GLU A 29 -1.10 -6.35 -4.16
N VAL A 30 -0.85 -5.26 -4.88
CA VAL A 30 0.24 -5.20 -5.86
C VAL A 30 1.59 -5.41 -5.17
N TYR A 31 1.83 -4.71 -4.07
CA TYR A 31 3.09 -4.82 -3.31
C TYR A 31 3.35 -6.25 -2.82
N SER A 32 2.33 -6.93 -2.30
CA SER A 32 2.50 -8.21 -1.60
C SER A 32 2.40 -9.42 -2.53
N ASP A 33 1.50 -9.37 -3.51
CA ASP A 33 1.08 -10.55 -4.25
C ASP A 33 1.43 -10.47 -5.74
N LYS A 34 1.04 -9.41 -6.44
CA LYS A 34 1.23 -9.33 -7.91
C LYS A 34 2.67 -9.04 -8.30
N ALA A 35 3.26 -8.02 -7.68
CA ALA A 35 4.63 -7.60 -7.94
C ALA A 35 5.64 -8.10 -6.90
N GLN A 36 5.14 -8.57 -5.74
CA GLN A 36 5.94 -9.11 -4.64
C GLN A 36 7.13 -8.19 -4.29
N CYS A 37 6.92 -6.88 -4.29
CA CYS A 37 7.95 -5.86 -4.07
C CYS A 37 8.74 -6.10 -2.77
N GLY A 38 8.06 -6.66 -1.75
CA GLY A 38 8.65 -7.03 -0.46
C GLY A 38 9.78 -8.05 -0.57
N THR A 39 9.85 -8.92 -1.59
CA THR A 39 10.94 -9.90 -1.70
C THR A 39 12.30 -9.24 -2.00
N CYS A 40 12.30 -7.97 -2.37
CA CYS A 40 13.51 -7.21 -2.67
C CYS A 40 13.70 -5.99 -1.77
N HIS A 41 12.62 -5.35 -1.35
CA HIS A 41 12.65 -4.05 -0.68
C HIS A 41 12.15 -4.12 0.76
N THR A 42 12.87 -3.45 1.66
CA THR A 42 12.40 -3.17 3.02
C THR A 42 11.30 -2.10 2.98
N LEU A 43 10.17 -2.39 3.61
CA LEU A 43 9.09 -1.46 3.88
C LEU A 43 8.33 -1.91 5.14
N GLN A 44 8.57 -1.23 6.26
CA GLN A 44 8.01 -1.61 7.57
C GLN A 44 6.48 -1.70 7.55
N ALA A 45 5.80 -0.81 6.82
CA ALA A 45 4.35 -0.81 6.71
C ALA A 45 3.76 -2.08 6.08
N ALA A 46 4.56 -2.79 5.27
CA ALA A 46 4.22 -4.06 4.64
C ALA A 46 4.85 -5.26 5.36
N GLY A 47 5.68 -5.04 6.38
CA GLY A 47 6.40 -6.09 7.10
C GLY A 47 7.52 -6.74 6.30
N SER A 48 8.03 -6.09 5.25
CA SER A 48 9.18 -6.56 4.46
C SER A 48 10.49 -5.98 4.99
N GLU A 49 11.56 -6.79 4.96
CA GLU A 49 12.86 -6.50 5.58
C GLU A 49 14.05 -6.78 4.64
N GLU A 50 13.77 -7.09 3.38
CA GLU A 50 14.74 -7.47 2.37
C GLU A 50 15.54 -6.27 1.87
N ASN A 51 16.82 -6.49 1.52
CA ASN A 51 17.76 -5.42 1.14
C ASN A 51 18.45 -5.68 -0.22
N ILE A 52 17.75 -6.34 -1.14
CA ILE A 52 18.22 -6.51 -2.54
C ILE A 52 18.08 -5.18 -3.28
N GLY A 53 16.89 -4.57 -3.16
CA GLY A 53 16.63 -3.19 -3.54
C GLY A 53 16.89 -2.23 -2.37
N PRO A 54 16.81 -0.91 -2.62
CA PRO A 54 16.91 0.08 -1.56
C PRO A 54 15.80 -0.08 -0.51
N ASN A 55 16.14 0.21 0.74
CA ASN A 55 15.18 0.36 1.83
C ASN A 55 14.25 1.56 1.55
N LEU A 56 12.95 1.30 1.40
CA LEU A 56 11.97 2.31 1.00
C LEU A 56 11.64 3.28 2.15
N ASP A 57 11.66 2.81 3.40
CA ASP A 57 11.46 3.67 4.58
C ASP A 57 12.53 4.75 4.69
N GLN A 58 13.76 4.45 4.26
CA GLN A 58 14.88 5.38 4.22
C GLN A 58 14.88 6.24 2.95
N LEU A 59 14.64 5.62 1.80
CA LEU A 59 14.69 6.31 0.50
C LEU A 59 13.57 7.35 0.35
N LYS A 60 12.37 7.05 0.88
CA LYS A 60 11.17 7.90 0.80
C LYS A 60 10.93 8.49 -0.60
N PRO A 61 10.88 7.64 -1.65
CA PRO A 61 10.75 8.12 -3.02
C PRO A 61 9.41 8.83 -3.24
N THR A 62 9.41 9.82 -4.13
CA THR A 62 8.18 10.51 -4.56
C THR A 62 7.34 9.63 -5.47
N ILE A 63 6.03 9.89 -5.57
CA ILE A 63 5.13 9.14 -6.47
C ILE A 63 5.66 9.06 -7.91
N PRO A 64 6.10 10.16 -8.57
CA PRO A 64 6.63 10.08 -9.93
C PRO A 64 7.87 9.20 -10.06
N GLN A 65 8.75 9.17 -9.05
CA GLN A 65 9.92 8.31 -9.04
C GLN A 65 9.53 6.83 -8.92
N ILE A 66 8.53 6.51 -8.09
CA ILE A 66 8.05 5.14 -7.93
C ILE A 66 7.39 4.67 -9.22
N ILE A 67 6.49 5.48 -9.81
CA ILE A 67 5.86 5.16 -11.10
C ILE A 67 6.94 4.91 -12.16
N TYR A 68 7.90 5.83 -12.30
CA TYR A 68 8.97 5.66 -13.27
C TYR A 68 9.75 4.36 -13.08
N ALA A 69 10.16 4.04 -11.86
CA ALA A 69 10.92 2.82 -11.56
C ALA A 69 10.10 1.54 -11.76
N VAL A 70 8.82 1.54 -11.38
CA VAL A 70 7.94 0.37 -11.55
C VAL A 70 7.63 0.15 -13.02
N THR A 71 7.28 1.21 -13.77
CA THR A 71 7.01 1.11 -15.22
C THR A 71 8.23 0.63 -15.99
N ASN A 72 9.39 1.27 -15.79
CA ASN A 72 10.54 1.09 -16.67
C ASN A 72 11.60 0.12 -16.15
N GLY A 73 11.52 -0.28 -14.87
CA GLY A 73 12.61 -0.98 -14.18
C GLY A 73 13.81 -0.06 -13.94
N ILE A 74 14.74 -0.52 -13.09
CA ILE A 74 16.01 0.17 -12.83
C ILE A 74 17.08 -0.82 -12.32
N GLY A 75 18.21 -0.89 -13.02
CA GLY A 75 19.28 -1.82 -12.68
C GLY A 75 18.82 -3.28 -12.77
N VAL A 76 18.79 -3.97 -11.63
CA VAL A 76 18.30 -5.36 -11.53
C VAL A 76 16.78 -5.47 -11.32
N MET A 77 16.11 -4.34 -11.02
CA MET A 77 14.66 -4.31 -10.90
C MET A 77 14.04 -4.34 -12.29
N GLN A 78 13.25 -5.38 -12.57
CA GLN A 78 12.53 -5.53 -13.83
C GLN A 78 11.48 -4.42 -14.05
N ALA A 79 11.15 -4.17 -15.31
CA ALA A 79 10.02 -3.36 -15.71
C ALA A 79 8.71 -4.11 -15.48
N TRP A 80 7.66 -3.40 -15.04
CA TRP A 80 6.33 -3.96 -14.84
C TRP A 80 5.30 -3.48 -15.87
N GLU A 81 5.69 -2.60 -16.80
CA GLU A 81 4.85 -2.23 -17.94
C GLU A 81 4.43 -3.49 -18.73
N GLY A 82 3.15 -3.59 -19.05
CA GLY A 82 2.58 -4.75 -19.74
C GLY A 82 2.38 -5.99 -18.86
N ILE A 83 2.80 -5.96 -17.60
CA ILE A 83 2.50 -6.98 -16.57
C ILE A 83 1.46 -6.45 -15.59
N LEU A 84 1.63 -5.22 -15.11
CA LEU A 84 0.66 -4.49 -14.30
C LEU A 84 -0.12 -3.49 -15.17
N THR A 85 -1.35 -3.16 -14.77
CA THR A 85 -2.09 -2.04 -15.36
C THR A 85 -1.58 -0.69 -14.85
N ASP A 86 -1.88 0.39 -15.56
CA ASP A 86 -1.50 1.74 -15.13
C ASP A 86 -2.09 2.06 -13.75
N GLU A 87 -3.33 1.62 -13.47
CA GLU A 87 -3.98 1.80 -12.18
C GLU A 87 -3.27 1.03 -11.06
N GLU A 88 -2.75 -0.16 -11.34
CA GLU A 88 -1.98 -0.96 -10.37
C GLU A 88 -0.61 -0.31 -10.07
N ILE A 89 0.05 0.23 -11.09
CA ILE A 89 1.31 0.97 -10.95
C ILE A 89 1.07 2.24 -10.13
N GLU A 90 0.00 2.98 -10.41
CA GLU A 90 -0.37 4.16 -9.62
C GLU A 90 -0.72 3.79 -8.17
N ALA A 91 -1.42 2.67 -7.97
CA ALA A 91 -1.83 2.22 -6.64
C ALA A 91 -0.62 1.81 -5.80
N VAL A 92 0.33 1.04 -6.34
CA VAL A 92 1.53 0.65 -5.59
C VAL A 92 2.44 1.85 -5.33
N ALA A 93 2.52 2.81 -6.25
CA ALA A 93 3.22 4.07 -6.03
C ALA A 93 2.58 4.89 -4.91
N TYR A 94 1.26 4.99 -4.89
CA TYR A 94 0.51 5.64 -3.82
C TYR A 94 0.73 4.93 -2.47
N TYR A 95 0.64 3.61 -2.44
CA TYR A 95 0.83 2.81 -1.23
C TYR A 95 2.23 2.98 -0.64
N VAL A 96 3.28 2.85 -1.45
CA VAL A 96 4.67 3.03 -0.99
C VAL A 96 4.89 4.45 -0.48
N PHE A 97 4.48 5.47 -1.25
CA PHE A 97 4.67 6.88 -0.85
C PHE A 97 4.01 7.20 0.49
N ASN A 98 2.74 6.82 0.69
CA ASN A 98 2.02 7.08 1.94
C ASN A 98 2.54 6.23 3.10
N SER A 99 3.10 5.05 2.81
CA SER A 99 3.69 4.18 3.82
C SER A 99 5.01 4.74 4.38
N THR A 100 5.78 5.49 3.58
CA THR A 100 7.09 6.03 3.98
C THR A 100 7.03 7.49 4.47
N ASN A 101 5.90 8.18 4.31
CA ASN A 101 5.73 9.62 4.59
C ASN A 101 4.58 9.93 5.56
N LYS A 102 4.33 9.06 6.54
CA LYS A 102 3.37 9.33 7.62
C LYS A 102 3.85 10.41 8.60
#